data_AF-A0A193BVJ7-F1
#
_entry.id   AF-A0A193BVJ7-F1
#
_cell.length_a   1.000
_cell.length_b   1.000
_cell.length_c   1.000
_cell.angle_alpha   90.00
_cell.angle_beta   90.00
_cell.angle_gamma   90.00
#
_symmetry.space_group_name_H-M   'P 1'
#
loop_
_entity.id
_entity.type
_entity.pdbx_description
1 polymer ?
#
loop_
_entity_poly.entity_id
_entity_poly.type
_entity_poly.pdbx_seq_one_letter_code
_entity_poly.pdbx_strand_id
1 'polypeptide(L)'
;MARVKLKVTYSDGRVVESIVSPKAEVDFERHFGTSVIKAGRDMHQQYYYYLAWAGLHHAGREAADFDTFLGQIDEVVDADAEEESGEEPGPTKAARRPGTSSS
;
A
#
# COMPACT_ATOMS: atom_id res chain seq x y z
N MET A 1 -16.02 -10.50 -5.44
CA MET A 1 -14.94 -9.49 -5.53
C MET A 1 -13.74 -10.02 -4.76
N ALA A 2 -12.52 -9.74 -5.22
CA ALA A 2 -11.34 -9.99 -4.43
C ALA A 2 -11.35 -9.06 -3.19
N ARG A 3 -10.79 -9.51 -2.06
CA ARG A 3 -10.64 -8.66 -0.88
C ARG A 3 -9.55 -7.62 -1.15
N VAL A 4 -9.84 -6.36 -0.88
CA VAL A 4 -8.83 -5.29 -0.95
C VAL A 4 -7.88 -5.42 0.24
N LYS A 5 -6.58 -5.44 -0.03
CA LYS A 5 -5.52 -5.43 0.98
C LYS A 5 -4.68 -4.18 0.81
N LEU A 6 -4.44 -3.48 1.90
CA LEU A 6 -3.67 -2.25 1.89
C LEU A 6 -2.46 -2.41 2.80
N LYS A 7 -1.28 -2.06 2.30
CA LYS A 7 -0.05 -1.98 3.09
C LYS A 7 0.05 -0.57 3.66
N VAL A 8 0.19 -0.47 4.97
CA VAL A 8 0.31 0.78 5.72
C VAL A 8 1.71 0.86 6.31
N THR A 9 2.43 1.93 5.98
CA THR A 9 3.73 2.27 6.57
C THR A 9 3.51 3.39 7.58
N TYR A 10 3.86 3.14 8.84
CA TYR A 10 3.81 4.12 9.92
C TYR A 10 5.11 4.93 9.98
N SER A 11 5.03 6.16 10.51
CA SER A 11 6.17 7.07 10.66
C SER A 11 7.26 6.58 11.62
N ASP A 12 6.95 5.57 12.44
CA ASP A 12 7.91 4.86 13.29
C ASP A 12 8.65 3.74 12.54
N GLY A 13 8.37 3.54 11.25
CA GLY A 13 8.93 2.51 10.39
C GLY A 13 8.19 1.16 10.45
N ARG A 14 7.12 1.03 11.26
CA ARG A 14 6.31 -0.19 11.31
C ARG A 14 5.48 -0.32 10.03
N VAL A 15 5.44 -1.52 9.46
CA VAL A 15 4.60 -1.85 8.30
C VAL A 15 3.52 -2.85 8.70
N VAL A 16 2.27 -2.57 8.33
CA VAL A 16 1.12 -3.42 8.65
C VAL A 16 0.21 -3.59 7.44
N GLU A 17 -0.26 -4.81 7.22
CA GLU A 17 -1.34 -5.08 6.28
C GLU A 17 -2.71 -4.87 6.93
N SER A 18 -3.55 -4.07 6.26
CA SER A 18 -4.96 -3.86 6.54
C SER A 18 -5.81 -4.64 5.53
N ILE A 19 -6.70 -5.49 6.04
CA ILE A 19 -7.68 -6.21 5.22
C ILE A 19 -8.99 -5.44 5.29
N VAL A 20 -9.46 -4.93 4.15
CA VAL A 20 -10.74 -4.22 4.08
C VAL A 20 -11.86 -5.25 4.32
N SER A 21 -12.55 -5.10 5.46
CA SER A 21 -13.69 -5.94 5.82
C SER A 21 -15.00 -5.38 5.25
N PRO A 22 -16.07 -6.19 5.10
CA PRO A 22 -17.37 -5.67 4.68
C PRO A 22 -17.90 -4.55 5.57
N LYS A 23 -17.55 -4.55 6.86
CA LYS A 23 -17.90 -3.45 7.78
C LYS A 23 -17.16 -2.16 7.42
N ALA A 24 -15.87 -2.26 7.08
CA ALA A 24 -15.09 -1.11 6.63
C ALA A 24 -15.64 -0.54 5.31
N GLU A 25 -16.06 -1.40 4.38
CA GLU A 25 -16.70 -0.98 3.13
C GLU A 25 -17.98 -0.21 3.41
N VAL A 26 -18.91 -0.78 4.19
CA VAL A 26 -20.18 -0.11 4.50
C VAL A 26 -19.99 1.20 5.25
N ASP A 27 -19.04 1.25 6.20
CA ASP A 27 -18.74 2.50 6.92
C ASP A 27 -18.10 3.54 5.97
N PHE A 28 -17.28 3.13 5.02
CA PHE A 28 -16.76 4.01 3.96
C PHE A 28 -17.90 4.59 3.12
N GLU A 29 -18.83 3.75 2.65
CA GLU A 29 -19.94 4.21 1.79
C GLU A 29 -20.84 5.21 2.51
N ARG A 30 -21.06 5.00 3.82
CA ARG A 30 -21.80 5.95 4.67
C ARG A 30 -21.05 7.27 4.87
N HIS A 31 -19.72 7.21 5.01
CA HIS A 31 -18.89 8.38 5.25
C HIS A 31 -18.77 9.27 4.01
N PHE A 32 -18.54 8.68 2.84
CA PHE A 32 -18.28 9.42 1.59
C PHE A 32 -19.46 9.48 0.63
N GLY A 33 -20.55 8.74 0.86
CA GLY A 33 -21.72 8.72 -0.01
C GLY A 33 -21.45 8.12 -1.40
N THR A 34 -20.41 7.30 -1.54
CA THR A 34 -20.03 6.63 -2.80
C THR A 34 -19.61 5.19 -2.52
N SER A 35 -19.77 4.30 -3.49
CA SER A 35 -19.37 2.90 -3.34
C SER A 35 -17.85 2.74 -3.41
N VAL A 36 -17.31 1.73 -2.71
CA VAL A 36 -15.87 1.40 -2.76
C VAL A 36 -15.42 1.11 -4.21
N ILE A 37 -16.29 0.49 -5.01
CA ILE A 37 -16.04 0.16 -6.42
C ILE A 37 -15.85 1.43 -7.26
N LYS A 38 -16.68 2.45 -7.01
CA LYS A 38 -16.57 3.73 -7.71
C LYS A 38 -15.36 4.50 -7.22
N ALA A 39 -15.15 4.53 -5.90
CA ALA A 39 -14.02 5.17 -5.25
C ALA A 39 -12.66 4.63 -5.75
N GLY A 40 -12.52 3.33 -5.99
CA GLY A 40 -11.28 2.74 -6.53
C GLY A 40 -10.94 3.16 -7.96
N ARG A 41 -11.88 3.80 -8.69
CA ARG A 41 -11.61 4.41 -10.01
C ARG A 41 -11.25 5.89 -9.91
N ASP A 42 -11.60 6.50 -8.79
CA ASP A 42 -11.38 7.92 -8.53
C ASP A 42 -10.02 8.05 -7.81
N MET A 43 -9.09 8.88 -8.30
CA MET A 43 -7.72 9.00 -7.75
C MET A 43 -7.65 9.78 -6.43
N HIS A 44 -8.61 9.58 -5.53
CA HIS A 44 -8.68 10.26 -4.25
C HIS A 44 -7.98 9.43 -3.17
N GLN A 45 -6.74 9.81 -2.87
CA GLN A 45 -5.90 9.12 -1.88
C GLN A 45 -6.56 8.97 -0.51
N GLN A 46 -7.39 9.94 -0.10
CA GLN A 46 -8.14 9.90 1.16
C GLN A 46 -9.03 8.65 1.31
N TYR A 47 -9.50 8.06 0.20
CA TYR A 47 -10.30 6.85 0.23
C TYR A 47 -9.48 5.64 0.69
N TYR A 48 -8.25 5.52 0.20
CA TYR A 48 -7.33 4.46 0.62
C TYR A 48 -6.95 4.62 2.10
N TYR A 49 -6.69 5.85 2.55
CA TYR A 49 -6.39 6.12 3.96
C TYR A 49 -7.54 5.70 4.88
N TYR A 50 -8.78 6.08 4.52
CA TYR A 50 -9.94 5.72 5.32
C TYR A 50 -10.18 4.21 5.34
N LEU A 51 -10.07 3.54 4.18
CA LEU A 51 -10.24 2.09 4.10
C LEU A 51 -9.16 1.33 4.90
N ALA A 52 -7.92 1.80 4.86
CA ALA A 52 -6.82 1.25 5.64
C ALA A 52 -7.09 1.38 7.14
N TRP A 53 -7.44 2.59 7.60
CA TRP A 53 -7.80 2.86 8.99
C TRP A 53 -8.98 2.01 9.43
N ALA A 54 -10.10 2.05 8.70
CA ALA A 54 -11.32 1.33 9.06
C ALA A 54 -11.09 -0.18 9.12
N GLY A 55 -10.29 -0.74 8.20
CA GLY A 55 -9.90 -2.16 8.24
C GLY A 55 -9.14 -2.53 9.52
N LEU A 56 -8.14 -1.73 9.92
CA LEU A 56 -7.36 -1.97 11.14
C LEU A 56 -8.19 -1.71 12.41
N HIS A 57 -9.00 -0.65 12.40
CA HIS A 57 -9.80 -0.22 13.52
C HIS A 57 -10.86 -1.26 13.87
N HIS A 58 -11.62 -1.74 12.88
CA HIS A 58 -12.63 -2.78 13.09
C HIS A 58 -12.01 -4.14 13.44
N ALA A 59 -10.75 -4.38 13.09
CA ALA A 59 -9.99 -5.55 13.52
C ALA A 59 -9.39 -5.43 14.94
N GLY A 60 -9.56 -4.28 15.61
CA GLY A 60 -8.99 -4.00 16.93
C GLY A 60 -7.46 -3.82 16.92
N ARG A 61 -6.88 -3.52 15.75
CA ARG A 61 -5.42 -3.32 15.56
C ARG A 61 -5.02 -1.85 15.49
N GLU A 62 -5.99 -0.96 15.36
CA GLU A 62 -5.81 0.49 15.42
C GLU A 62 -6.86 1.08 16.37
N ALA A 63 -6.42 1.66 17.47
CA ALA A 63 -7.34 2.24 18.47
C ALA A 63 -7.55 3.74 18.24
N ALA A 64 -6.66 4.39 17.48
CA ALA A 64 -6.77 5.80 17.15
C ALA A 64 -8.00 6.08 16.29
N ASP A 65 -8.56 7.29 16.42
CA ASP A 65 -9.49 7.83 15.43
C ASP A 65 -8.76 8.11 14.11
N PHE A 66 -9.55 8.40 13.07
CA PHE A 66 -9.02 8.56 11.72
C PHE A 66 -8.00 9.69 11.62
N ASP A 67 -8.28 10.86 12.20
CA ASP A 67 -7.38 12.02 12.13
C ASP A 67 -6.06 11.77 12.87
N THR A 68 -6.13 11.12 14.03
CA THR A 68 -4.94 10.71 14.78
C THR A 68 -4.12 9.68 14.00
N PHE A 69 -4.78 8.71 13.37
CA PHE A 69 -4.13 7.72 12.51
C PHE A 69 -3.41 8.38 11.33
N LEU A 70 -4.00 9.40 10.68
CA LEU A 70 -3.36 10.13 9.59
C LEU A 70 -2.04 10.80 10.01
N GLY A 71 -1.94 11.24 11.26
CA GLY A 71 -0.70 11.82 11.81
C GLY A 71 0.40 10.79 12.15
N GLN A 72 0.11 9.50 12.03
CA GLN A 72 1.02 8.40 12.39
C GLN A 72 1.52 7.61 11.18
N ILE A 73 0.97 7.84 9.99
CA ILE A 73 1.28 7.09 8.78
C ILE A 73 2.07 7.93 7.78
N ASP A 74 3.02 7.29 7.12
CA ASP A 74 3.78 7.88 6.01
C ASP A 74 3.18 7.49 4.67
N GLU A 75 2.71 6.25 4.52
CA GLU A 75 2.29 5.71 3.22
C GLU A 75 1.18 4.66 3.35
N VAL A 76 0.28 4.63 2.36
CA VAL A 76 -0.71 3.56 2.14
C VAL A 76 -0.72 3.20 0.67
N VAL A 77 -0.47 1.92 0.37
CA VAL A 77 -0.48 1.37 -1.00
C VAL A 77 -1.36 0.12 -1.07
N ASP A 78 -1.84 -0.18 -2.28
CA ASP A 78 -2.47 -1.47 -2.54
C ASP A 78 -1.40 -2.57 -2.48
N ALA A 79 -1.61 -3.55 -1.60
CA ALA A 79 -0.62 -4.60 -1.36
C ALA A 79 -0.48 -5.54 -2.57
N ASP A 80 -1.51 -5.65 -3.41
CA ASP A 80 -1.50 -6.52 -4.58
C ASP A 80 -1.02 -5.75 -5.85
N ALA A 81 -0.70 -4.45 -5.75
CA ALA A 81 -0.22 -3.63 -6.88
C ALA A 81 1.31 -3.66 -7.11
N GLU A 82 2.09 -4.30 -6.23
CA GLU A 82 3.57 -4.28 -6.27
C GLU A 82 4.21 -5.24 -7.30
N GLU A 83 3.44 -5.91 -8.18
CA GLU A 83 4.03 -6.83 -9.18
C GLU A 83 4.61 -6.18 -10.45
N GLU A 84 4.56 -4.84 -10.61
CA GLU A 84 5.03 -4.16 -11.84
C GLU A 84 6.18 -3.16 -11.62
N SER A 85 7.19 -3.53 -10.83
CA SER A 85 8.49 -2.83 -10.83
C SER A 85 9.66 -3.80 -10.92
N GLY A 86 9.69 -4.56 -12.01
CA GLY A 86 10.90 -5.22 -12.48
C GLY A 86 11.85 -4.18 -13.06
N GLU A 87 12.63 -3.51 -12.22
CA GLU A 87 13.80 -2.76 -12.70
C GLU A 87 14.86 -3.79 -13.11
N GLU A 88 15.06 -3.94 -14.43
CA GLU A 88 16.13 -4.78 -14.98
C GLU A 88 17.48 -4.37 -14.34
N PRO A 89 18.29 -5.30 -13.83
CA PRO A 89 19.67 -4.99 -13.50
C PRO A 89 20.39 -4.59 -14.79
N GLY A 90 20.70 -3.29 -14.92
CA GLY A 90 21.44 -2.75 -16.04
C GLY A 90 22.73 -3.53 -16.34
N PRO A 91 23.23 -3.49 -17.58
CA PRO A 91 24.24 -4.42 -18.06
C PRO A 91 25.49 -4.37 -17.19
N THR A 92 25.79 -5.52 -16.57
CA THR A 92 27.05 -5.78 -15.88
C THR A 92 28.21 -5.45 -16.81
N LYS A 93 29.00 -4.47 -16.38
CA LYS A 93 30.24 -4.03 -17.01
C LYS A 93 31.16 -5.25 -17.24
N ALA A 94 31.25 -5.71 -18.49
CA ALA A 94 32.11 -6.81 -18.88
C ALA A 94 33.56 -6.53 -18.44
N ALA A 95 34.08 -7.41 -17.59
CA ALA A 95 35.46 -7.36 -17.11
C ALA A 95 36.44 -7.48 -18.28
N ARG A 96 37.37 -6.51 -18.37
CA ARG A 96 38.54 -6.57 -19.25
C ARG A 96 39.37 -7.83 -18.93
N ARG A 97 39.57 -8.70 -19.91
CA ARG A 97 40.62 -9.73 -19.87
C ARG A 97 42.00 -9.09 -20.11
N PRO A 98 43.01 -9.31 -19.26
CA PRO A 98 44.38 -9.01 -19.63
C PRO A 98 44.88 -10.07 -20.63
N GLY A 99 45.31 -9.62 -21.80
CA GLY A 99 45.97 -10.46 -22.79
C GLY A 99 47.34 -10.90 -22.28
N THR A 100 47.53 -12.20 -22.13
CA THR A 100 48.85 -12.82 -22.05
C THR A 100 49.28 -13.16 -23.47
N SER A 101 50.16 -12.36 -24.06
CA SER A 101 50.85 -12.71 -25.30
C SER A 101 52.24 -13.22 -24.91
N SER A 102 52.47 -14.51 -25.11
CA SER A 102 53.78 -15.13 -25.15
C SER A 102 54.15 -15.37 -26.60
N SER A 103 55.28 -14.81 -27.03
CA SER A 103 56.15 -15.32 -28.11
C SER A 103 57.52 -14.67 -27.93
#